data_AF-A0AAU5QXY1-F1
#
_entry.id   AF-A0AAU5QXY1-F1
#
_cell.length_a   1.000
_cell.length_b   1.000
_cell.length_c   1.000
_cell.angle_alpha   90.00
_cell.angle_beta   90.00
_cell.angle_gamma   90.00
#
_symmetry.space_group_name_H-M   'P 1'
#
loop_
_entity.id
_entity.type
_entity.pdbx_description
1 polymer ?
#
loop_
_entity_poly.entity_id
_entity_poly.type
_entity_poly.pdbx_seq_one_letter_code
_entity_poly.pdbx_strand_id
1 'polypeptide(L)'
;MRTSRTIPHRRTTVLSALTALALTLAGVITVAGSGPARGDVPTTPGWNLQWSDDFNGANRSLPSSANWQIDTGHGYPGGPGNWGTGEIQNYTASPDNVSLDGSGNLRITPLRDGAGNWTSGRIETRRADFKAPAGGTLRIEGRVQMPNVTGNAALGYWPAFWALGSPYRGNYWNWPGIGEFDIMENVNGINSVWGVLHCGVNPGGPCNETTGLGNSRTCPGASCQSAFHTYRFEWDRAVTPNALRWYVDGQLFHSVTQSQLDAGTWANMTDHAGYFLLLNLAIGGAFPNALGGSTPTAETVPGRPMLVDYVGVWTKGGGGTTDPPTDPPSGSSTLALRSAGGLGAAQSAASSVTVASAGGGNYDGTPHSPQTFTATGITRAYDGGATQFDVFADSGTTVANGQQVRVSYDRTGDGTWDRTETYNYFATDPVNGYEHYTQAKGLKSSTGSHGNLANGTVKVEIWNAIGNGTGTVGVGNQSVVHIPYG
;
A
#
# COMPACT_ATOMS: atom_id res chain seq x y z
N MET A 1 17.89 -61.50 -73.25
CA MET A 1 19.10 -61.03 -72.53
C MET A 1 19.58 -59.75 -73.19
N ARG A 2 19.77 -58.66 -72.43
CA ARG A 2 20.41 -57.42 -72.90
C ARG A 2 21.29 -56.85 -71.80
N THR A 3 22.48 -56.40 -72.19
CA THR A 3 23.51 -55.79 -71.35
C THR A 3 23.38 -54.27 -71.29
N SER A 4 24.01 -53.64 -70.28
CA SER A 4 24.74 -52.35 -70.34
C SER A 4 24.21 -51.10 -69.59
N ARG A 5 24.88 -50.82 -68.45
CA ARG A 5 25.54 -49.54 -68.04
C ARG A 5 24.79 -48.35 -67.38
N THR A 6 25.57 -47.71 -66.47
CA THR A 6 25.60 -46.29 -65.99
C THR A 6 24.46 -45.80 -65.07
N ILE A 7 24.69 -45.44 -63.78
CA ILE A 7 25.39 -44.25 -63.18
C ILE A 7 24.54 -42.96 -63.37
N PRO A 8 24.40 -41.99 -62.42
CA PRO A 8 25.23 -41.60 -61.24
C PRO A 8 24.46 -41.67 -59.88
N HIS A 9 24.85 -41.13 -58.69
CA HIS A 9 26.00 -40.33 -58.19
C HIS A 9 26.24 -40.49 -56.64
N ARG A 10 27.06 -39.60 -56.02
CA ARG A 10 27.16 -39.28 -54.57
C ARG A 10 27.01 -37.76 -54.37
N ARG A 11 26.54 -37.27 -53.21
CA ARG A 11 27.10 -36.06 -52.54
C ARG A 11 27.00 -36.16 -51.02
N THR A 12 28.14 -35.99 -50.37
CA THR A 12 28.30 -35.70 -48.94
C THR A 12 28.09 -34.20 -48.68
N THR A 13 27.40 -33.84 -47.60
CA THR A 13 27.33 -32.45 -47.10
C THR A 13 27.87 -32.39 -45.67
N VAL A 14 28.91 -31.57 -45.51
CA VAL A 14 29.42 -31.10 -44.22
C VAL A 14 28.56 -29.92 -43.78
N LEU A 15 28.17 -29.85 -42.50
CA LEU A 15 27.79 -28.57 -41.90
C LEU A 15 28.46 -28.36 -40.54
N SER A 16 29.12 -27.23 -40.46
CA SER A 16 30.00 -26.73 -39.40
C SER A 16 29.33 -26.58 -38.03
N ALA A 17 30.07 -26.85 -36.97
CA ALA A 17 29.75 -26.37 -35.63
C ALA A 17 30.16 -24.89 -35.50
N LEU A 18 29.24 -24.04 -35.02
CA LEU A 18 29.51 -22.67 -34.60
C LEU A 18 29.29 -22.57 -33.09
N THR A 19 30.37 -22.45 -32.33
CA THR A 19 30.33 -22.21 -30.89
C THR A 19 29.96 -20.76 -30.59
N ALA A 20 28.69 -20.52 -30.26
CA ALA A 20 28.26 -19.25 -29.66
C ALA A 20 28.49 -19.29 -28.14
N LEU A 21 29.40 -18.44 -27.66
CA LEU A 21 29.67 -18.29 -26.23
C LEU A 21 28.56 -17.45 -25.57
N ALA A 22 27.52 -18.12 -25.07
CA ALA A 22 26.49 -17.48 -24.27
C ALA A 22 27.02 -17.24 -22.85
N LEU A 23 27.25 -15.97 -22.47
CA LEU A 23 27.41 -15.60 -21.07
C LEU A 23 26.05 -15.80 -20.37
N THR A 24 25.91 -16.91 -19.64
CA THR A 24 24.80 -17.10 -18.70
C THR A 24 25.00 -16.20 -17.50
N LEU A 25 24.50 -14.97 -17.59
CA LEU A 25 24.33 -14.11 -16.42
C LEU A 25 23.27 -14.75 -15.52
N ALA A 26 23.72 -15.57 -14.56
CA ALA A 26 22.87 -16.21 -13.58
C ALA A 26 22.32 -15.14 -12.63
N GLY A 27 21.20 -14.52 -13.02
CA GLY A 27 20.40 -13.69 -12.14
C GLY A 27 19.94 -14.52 -10.97
N VAL A 28 20.50 -14.29 -9.79
CA VAL A 28 20.05 -14.92 -8.54
C VAL A 28 18.68 -14.35 -8.20
N ILE A 29 17.64 -14.99 -8.70
CA ILE A 29 16.27 -14.79 -8.20
C ILE A 29 16.28 -15.35 -6.78
N THR A 30 16.30 -14.47 -5.78
CA THR A 30 16.14 -14.82 -4.38
C THR A 30 14.73 -15.33 -4.13
N VAL A 31 14.54 -16.64 -4.24
CA VAL A 31 13.27 -17.32 -3.90
C VAL A 31 13.09 -17.24 -2.38
N ALA A 32 12.41 -16.18 -1.93
CA ALA A 32 12.16 -15.90 -0.51
C ALA A 32 10.89 -16.59 0.05
N GLY A 33 10.15 -17.35 -0.77
CA GLY A 33 8.84 -17.92 -0.38
C GLY A 33 8.93 -19.10 0.59
N SER A 34 9.59 -20.19 0.16
CA SER A 34 9.51 -21.51 0.80
C SER A 34 10.58 -21.76 1.86
N GLY A 35 10.38 -21.20 3.06
CA GLY A 35 11.17 -21.46 4.27
C GLY A 35 10.29 -21.63 5.52
N PRO A 36 10.87 -21.93 6.71
CA PRO A 36 10.14 -21.88 7.98
C PRO A 36 9.61 -20.47 8.28
N ALA A 37 8.80 -20.35 9.33
CA ALA A 37 8.47 -19.05 9.93
C ALA A 37 9.76 -18.30 10.34
N ARG A 38 9.71 -16.98 10.34
CA ARG A 38 10.83 -16.11 10.65
C ARG A 38 10.53 -15.14 11.79
N GLY A 39 9.26 -14.77 12.01
CA GLY A 39 8.89 -13.70 12.94
C GLY A 39 9.54 -12.37 12.58
N ASP A 40 9.75 -12.12 11.28
CA ASP A 40 10.50 -10.98 10.75
C ASP A 40 9.78 -10.41 9.51
N VAL A 41 9.50 -9.11 9.53
CA VAL A 41 8.97 -8.38 8.37
C VAL A 41 10.12 -8.06 7.41
N PRO A 42 10.08 -8.47 6.13
CA PRO A 42 11.23 -8.36 5.24
C PRO A 42 11.51 -6.90 4.83
N THR A 43 12.79 -6.51 4.93
CA THR A 43 13.30 -5.29 4.28
C THR A 43 13.07 -5.39 2.78
N THR A 44 12.35 -4.43 2.21
CA THR A 44 12.04 -4.40 0.78
C THR A 44 12.72 -3.20 0.12
N PRO A 45 13.83 -3.39 -0.63
CA PRO A 45 14.55 -2.29 -1.28
C PRO A 45 13.66 -1.45 -2.19
N GLY A 46 13.76 -0.12 -2.09
CA GLY A 46 12.93 0.83 -2.86
C GLY A 46 11.50 1.04 -2.32
N TRP A 47 11.15 0.43 -1.19
CA TRP A 47 9.85 0.57 -0.53
C TRP A 47 10.01 1.06 0.92
N ASN A 48 9.14 1.97 1.32
CA ASN A 48 9.06 2.53 2.67
C ASN A 48 7.98 1.80 3.48
N LEU A 49 8.37 1.13 4.56
CA LEU A 49 7.43 0.46 5.48
C LEU A 49 6.53 1.51 6.16
N GLN A 50 5.21 1.35 6.06
CA GLN A 50 4.20 2.22 6.65
C GLN A 50 3.57 1.63 7.91
N TRP A 51 3.49 0.31 7.99
CA TRP A 51 2.96 -0.46 9.11
C TRP A 51 3.27 -1.95 8.92
N SER A 52 3.36 -2.71 10.02
CA SER A 52 3.41 -4.16 9.99
C SER A 52 3.03 -4.78 11.33
N ASP A 53 2.76 -6.08 11.29
CA ASP A 53 2.76 -6.99 12.44
C ASP A 53 3.60 -8.22 12.07
N ASP A 54 4.54 -8.58 12.94
CA ASP A 54 5.43 -9.75 12.83
C ASP A 54 4.95 -10.93 13.68
N PHE A 55 3.82 -10.75 14.39
CA PHE A 55 3.18 -11.74 15.24
C PHE A 55 4.10 -12.40 16.28
N ASN A 56 5.16 -11.69 16.69
CA ASN A 56 6.02 -12.09 17.79
C ASN A 56 5.29 -11.93 19.15
N GLY A 57 5.37 -12.97 19.98
CA GLY A 57 4.79 -12.94 21.32
C GLY A 57 4.75 -14.31 21.98
N ALA A 58 4.12 -14.40 23.15
CA ALA A 58 4.02 -15.66 23.90
C ALA A 58 3.01 -16.62 23.25
N ASN A 59 3.29 -17.91 23.27
CA ASN A 59 2.33 -18.93 22.82
C ASN A 59 0.99 -18.77 23.57
N ARG A 60 -0.11 -18.79 22.82
CA ARG A 60 -1.50 -18.55 23.25
C ARG A 60 -1.82 -17.12 23.71
N SER A 61 -0.94 -16.13 23.53
CA SER A 61 -1.39 -14.73 23.64
C SER A 61 -2.24 -14.34 22.42
N LEU A 62 -3.09 -13.32 22.57
CA LEU A 62 -3.76 -12.69 21.43
C LEU A 62 -2.75 -11.86 20.62
N PRO A 63 -3.02 -11.56 19.33
CA PRO A 63 -2.26 -10.56 18.58
C PRO A 63 -2.37 -9.17 19.23
N SER A 64 -1.46 -8.26 18.88
CA SER A 64 -1.37 -6.94 19.50
C SER A 64 -2.67 -6.15 19.38
N SER A 65 -3.30 -5.84 20.52
CA SER A 65 -4.57 -5.08 20.57
C SER A 65 -4.42 -3.60 20.19
N ALA A 66 -3.20 -3.11 19.98
CA ALA A 66 -2.93 -1.81 19.36
C ALA A 66 -3.05 -1.89 17.82
N ASN A 67 -2.66 -3.03 17.24
CA ASN A 67 -2.71 -3.29 15.80
C ASN A 67 -4.07 -3.83 15.35
N TRP A 68 -4.68 -4.72 16.14
CA TRP A 68 -5.86 -5.48 15.75
C TRP A 68 -7.05 -5.27 16.70
N GLN A 69 -8.24 -5.40 16.13
CA GLN A 69 -9.49 -5.69 16.84
C GLN A 69 -9.98 -7.08 16.39
N ILE A 70 -10.72 -7.77 17.27
CA ILE A 70 -11.25 -9.10 16.99
C ILE A 70 -12.74 -8.98 16.74
N ASP A 71 -13.18 -9.47 15.58
CA ASP A 71 -14.59 -9.55 15.23
C ASP A 71 -15.19 -10.83 15.84
N THR A 72 -16.42 -10.74 16.36
CA THR A 72 -17.08 -11.84 17.05
C THR A 72 -18.53 -12.00 16.63
N GLY A 73 -19.06 -13.21 16.67
CA GLY A 73 -20.44 -13.50 16.26
C GLY A 73 -20.56 -14.02 14.83
N HIS A 74 -21.78 -13.90 14.30
CA HIS A 74 -22.16 -14.25 12.93
C HIS A 74 -22.34 -13.01 12.02
N GLY A 75 -21.83 -11.86 12.42
CA GLY A 75 -21.88 -10.61 11.63
C GLY A 75 -21.44 -9.41 12.47
N TYR A 76 -21.11 -8.30 11.82
CA TYR A 76 -20.90 -7.02 12.51
C TYR A 76 -22.19 -6.57 13.24
N PRO A 77 -22.09 -5.81 14.34
CA PRO A 77 -23.26 -5.25 15.02
C PRO A 77 -24.11 -4.37 14.08
N GLY A 78 -25.27 -4.89 13.68
CA GLY A 78 -26.16 -4.22 12.71
C GLY A 78 -25.78 -4.41 11.23
N GLY A 79 -24.78 -5.23 10.92
CA GLY A 79 -24.43 -5.64 9.56
C GLY A 79 -25.20 -6.89 9.08
N PRO A 80 -24.83 -7.46 7.91
CA PRO A 80 -25.47 -8.66 7.38
C PRO A 80 -25.19 -9.90 8.25
N GLY A 81 -26.22 -10.74 8.42
CA GLY A 81 -26.11 -12.02 9.12
C GLY A 81 -25.32 -13.06 8.33
N ASN A 82 -24.69 -14.00 9.03
CA ASN A 82 -23.73 -14.97 8.50
C ASN A 82 -22.66 -14.30 7.62
N TRP A 83 -22.16 -13.15 8.09
CA TRP A 83 -21.18 -12.26 7.44
C TRP A 83 -21.51 -11.87 5.99
N GLY A 84 -22.77 -12.01 5.55
CA GLY A 84 -23.20 -11.79 4.17
C GLY A 84 -22.90 -12.94 3.20
N THR A 85 -22.10 -13.93 3.61
CA THR A 85 -21.59 -15.03 2.76
C THR A 85 -22.32 -16.35 2.97
N GLY A 86 -23.07 -16.49 4.08
CA GLY A 86 -23.69 -17.75 4.50
C GLY A 86 -22.73 -18.70 5.22
N GLU A 87 -21.55 -18.22 5.64
CA GLU A 87 -20.62 -18.96 6.50
C GLU A 87 -21.23 -19.25 7.90
N ILE A 88 -20.88 -20.39 8.50
CA ILE A 88 -21.64 -20.96 9.63
C ILE A 88 -20.95 -20.85 10.99
N GLN A 89 -19.67 -20.48 11.04
CA GLN A 89 -18.92 -20.39 12.28
C GLN A 89 -19.27 -19.13 13.08
N ASN A 90 -19.25 -19.26 14.41
CA ASN A 90 -19.23 -18.12 15.32
C ASN A 90 -17.79 -17.64 15.50
N TYR A 91 -17.44 -16.42 15.06
CA TYR A 91 -16.10 -15.90 15.36
C TYR A 91 -15.98 -15.56 16.85
N THR A 92 -14.82 -15.83 17.44
CA THR A 92 -14.59 -15.58 18.88
C THR A 92 -13.22 -14.93 19.15
N ALA A 93 -13.13 -14.25 20.29
CA ALA A 93 -11.88 -13.76 20.86
C ALA A 93 -11.15 -14.79 21.76
N SER A 94 -11.49 -16.08 21.65
CA SER A 94 -10.78 -17.13 22.38
C SER A 94 -9.38 -17.36 21.79
N PRO A 95 -8.34 -17.47 22.63
CA PRO A 95 -7.02 -17.97 22.22
C PRO A 95 -7.03 -19.34 21.52
N ASP A 96 -8.09 -20.14 21.68
CA ASP A 96 -8.25 -21.40 20.94
C ASP A 96 -8.58 -21.19 19.46
N ASN A 97 -9.22 -20.06 19.11
CA ASN A 97 -9.53 -19.69 17.74
C ASN A 97 -8.53 -18.70 17.13
N VAL A 98 -7.98 -17.78 17.92
CA VAL A 98 -7.03 -16.75 17.46
C VAL A 98 -5.92 -16.55 18.48
N SER A 99 -4.69 -16.95 18.15
CA SER A 99 -3.55 -16.82 19.06
C SER A 99 -2.21 -16.74 18.35
N LEU A 100 -1.19 -16.20 19.02
CA LEU A 100 0.20 -16.35 18.64
C LEU A 100 0.70 -17.76 19.03
N ASP A 101 1.56 -18.37 18.22
CA ASP A 101 2.08 -19.73 18.44
C ASP A 101 3.35 -19.79 19.31
N GLY A 102 3.94 -18.64 19.63
CA GLY A 102 5.20 -18.53 20.36
C GLY A 102 6.46 -18.74 19.50
N SER A 103 6.30 -18.85 18.18
CA SER A 103 7.35 -19.10 17.19
C SER A 103 7.31 -18.10 16.02
N GLY A 104 6.73 -16.91 16.24
CA GLY A 104 6.63 -15.84 15.25
C GLY A 104 5.46 -15.98 14.27
N ASN A 105 4.35 -16.63 14.65
CA ASN A 105 3.15 -16.67 13.80
C ASN A 105 1.86 -16.39 14.57
N LEU A 106 0.95 -15.70 13.91
CA LEU A 106 -0.47 -15.75 14.22
C LEU A 106 -1.06 -17.07 13.71
N ARG A 107 -1.92 -17.67 14.53
CA ARG A 107 -2.67 -18.88 14.25
C ARG A 107 -4.17 -18.61 14.34
N ILE A 108 -4.89 -18.72 13.23
CA ILE A 108 -6.35 -18.71 13.19
C ILE A 108 -6.85 -20.15 13.00
N THR A 109 -7.58 -20.68 13.99
CA THR A 109 -7.97 -22.10 14.06
C THR A 109 -9.49 -22.26 14.10
N PRO A 110 -10.10 -22.97 13.14
CA PRO A 110 -11.50 -23.36 13.24
C PRO A 110 -11.63 -24.56 14.16
N LEU A 111 -12.62 -24.53 15.04
CA LEU A 111 -12.91 -25.61 15.97
C LEU A 111 -14.37 -26.01 15.86
N ARG A 112 -14.65 -27.30 16.05
CA ARG A 112 -16.00 -27.87 16.02
C ARG A 112 -16.27 -28.57 17.34
N ASP A 113 -17.38 -28.25 18.00
CA ASP A 113 -17.78 -28.89 19.25
C ASP A 113 -18.49 -30.24 19.01
N GLY A 114 -18.84 -30.93 20.11
CA GLY A 114 -19.55 -32.21 20.05
C GLY A 114 -21.02 -32.13 19.59
N ALA A 115 -21.63 -30.94 19.62
CA ALA A 115 -22.95 -30.69 19.03
C ALA A 115 -22.87 -30.36 17.53
N GLY A 116 -21.66 -30.09 17.03
CA GLY A 116 -21.36 -29.81 15.64
C GLY A 116 -21.26 -28.32 15.29
N ASN A 117 -21.34 -27.43 16.29
CA ASN A 117 -21.19 -25.99 16.08
C ASN A 117 -19.74 -25.64 15.74
N TRP A 118 -19.55 -24.70 14.83
CA TRP A 118 -18.23 -24.22 14.44
C TRP A 118 -17.89 -22.88 15.10
N THR A 119 -16.63 -22.71 15.46
CA THR A 119 -16.02 -21.45 15.89
C THR A 119 -14.75 -21.20 15.09
N SER A 120 -14.34 -19.95 14.92
CA SER A 120 -13.08 -19.58 14.28
C SER A 120 -12.63 -18.18 14.73
N GLY A 121 -11.55 -17.65 14.14
CA GLY A 121 -11.08 -16.28 14.35
C GLY A 121 -11.27 -15.38 13.11
N ARG A 122 -11.61 -14.12 13.36
CA ARG A 122 -11.60 -13.01 12.40
C ARG A 122 -11.02 -11.79 13.10
N ILE A 123 -10.02 -11.15 12.49
CA ILE A 123 -9.42 -9.94 13.00
C ILE A 123 -9.31 -8.90 11.90
N GLU A 124 -9.44 -7.63 12.27
CA GLU A 124 -9.22 -6.51 11.36
C GLU A 124 -8.27 -5.47 11.99
N THR A 125 -7.51 -4.75 11.16
CA THR A 125 -6.56 -3.74 11.66
C THR A 125 -7.30 -2.56 12.25
N ARG A 126 -6.82 -2.00 13.36
CA ARG A 126 -7.35 -0.74 13.90
C ARG A 126 -7.17 0.40 12.91
N ARG A 127 -6.01 0.47 12.25
CA ARG A 127 -5.77 1.35 11.09
C ARG A 127 -6.71 1.01 9.95
N ALA A 128 -7.17 2.05 9.26
CA ALA A 128 -8.08 1.98 8.11
C ALA A 128 -7.68 2.98 7.01
N ASP A 129 -6.45 3.48 7.08
CA ASP A 129 -5.87 4.56 6.28
C ASP A 129 -4.83 4.05 5.27
N PHE A 130 -4.83 2.74 4.97
CA PHE A 130 -3.93 2.16 3.97
C PHE A 130 -4.38 2.56 2.56
N LYS A 131 -3.68 3.51 1.95
CA LYS A 131 -4.00 4.10 0.64
C LYS A 131 -2.72 4.25 -0.19
N ALA A 132 -2.80 4.07 -1.51
CA ALA A 132 -1.68 4.36 -2.38
C ALA A 132 -1.47 5.88 -2.48
N PRO A 133 -0.23 6.40 -2.28
CA PRO A 133 0.05 7.82 -2.46
C PRO A 133 -0.15 8.20 -3.93
N ALA A 134 -0.51 9.46 -4.19
CA ALA A 134 -0.63 9.96 -5.56
C ALA A 134 0.73 9.89 -6.28
N GLY A 135 0.77 9.37 -7.51
CA GLY A 135 2.03 9.15 -8.23
C GLY A 135 2.93 8.07 -7.63
N GLY A 136 2.41 7.22 -6.75
CA GLY A 136 3.14 6.12 -6.12
C GLY A 136 2.31 4.85 -6.03
N THR A 137 2.83 3.85 -5.33
CA THR A 137 2.22 2.51 -5.24
C THR A 137 2.12 2.10 -3.77
N LEU A 138 0.97 1.57 -3.36
CA LEU A 138 0.81 0.80 -2.12
C LEU A 138 1.17 -0.66 -2.38
N ARG A 139 1.85 -1.30 -1.44
CA ARG A 139 1.99 -2.76 -1.33
C ARG A 139 1.39 -3.20 -0.01
N ILE A 140 0.46 -4.14 -0.08
CA ILE A 140 0.00 -4.90 1.07
C ILE A 140 0.48 -6.34 0.83
N GLU A 141 1.16 -6.93 1.80
CA GLU A 141 1.68 -8.30 1.67
C GLU A 141 1.62 -9.05 3.00
N GLY A 142 1.24 -10.33 2.91
CA GLY A 142 1.25 -11.24 4.05
C GLY A 142 1.94 -12.55 3.67
N ARG A 143 2.70 -13.11 4.61
CA ARG A 143 3.31 -14.43 4.46
C ARG A 143 2.48 -15.46 5.21
N VAL A 144 1.76 -16.29 4.47
CA VAL A 144 0.68 -17.14 4.98
C VAL A 144 0.91 -18.59 4.57
N GLN A 145 0.68 -19.53 5.48
CA GLN A 145 0.41 -20.93 5.15
C GLN A 145 -1.10 -21.16 5.32
N MET A 146 -1.76 -21.61 4.25
CA MET A 146 -3.17 -21.97 4.30
C MET A 146 -3.36 -23.24 5.17
N PRO A 147 -4.57 -23.50 5.71
CA PRO A 147 -4.87 -24.70 6.50
C PRO A 147 -4.36 -25.97 5.84
N ASN A 148 -3.46 -26.67 6.53
CA ASN A 148 -2.84 -27.90 6.02
C ASN A 148 -3.80 -29.09 6.11
N VAL A 149 -4.78 -29.08 5.21
CA VAL A 149 -5.86 -30.06 5.06
C VAL A 149 -6.36 -30.01 3.62
N THR A 150 -6.69 -31.17 3.04
CA THR A 150 -7.11 -31.30 1.63
C THR A 150 -8.21 -32.36 1.48
N GLY A 151 -8.87 -32.41 0.32
CA GLY A 151 -9.93 -33.38 0.03
C GLY A 151 -11.18 -33.19 0.89
N ASN A 152 -11.94 -34.26 1.13
CA ASN A 152 -13.19 -34.22 1.90
C ASN A 152 -13.02 -33.58 3.29
N ALA A 153 -11.88 -33.84 3.94
CA ALA A 153 -11.52 -33.28 5.25
C ALA A 153 -11.43 -31.74 5.26
N ALA A 154 -11.24 -31.11 4.09
CA ALA A 154 -11.13 -29.66 3.91
C ALA A 154 -12.41 -29.00 3.39
N LEU A 155 -13.46 -29.76 3.02
CA LEU A 155 -14.66 -29.19 2.42
C LEU A 155 -15.31 -28.17 3.37
N GLY A 156 -15.48 -26.93 2.92
CA GLY A 156 -15.98 -25.81 3.71
C GLY A 156 -14.91 -24.92 4.31
N TYR A 157 -13.62 -25.27 4.32
CA TYR A 157 -12.57 -24.35 4.75
C TYR A 157 -12.47 -23.16 3.80
N TRP A 158 -12.41 -21.94 4.36
CA TRP A 158 -12.25 -20.69 3.62
C TRP A 158 -11.33 -19.70 4.36
N PRO A 159 -9.99 -19.88 4.30
CA PRO A 159 -9.04 -18.86 4.73
C PRO A 159 -9.06 -17.64 3.79
N ALA A 160 -8.93 -16.44 4.36
CA ALA A 160 -8.82 -15.20 3.59
C ALA A 160 -7.85 -14.19 4.22
N PHE A 161 -7.14 -13.47 3.37
CA PHE A 161 -6.37 -12.25 3.66
C PHE A 161 -6.76 -11.19 2.63
N TRP A 162 -7.33 -10.09 3.11
CA TRP A 162 -8.07 -9.14 2.26
C TRP A 162 -8.08 -7.75 2.88
N ALA A 163 -8.57 -6.78 2.12
CA ALA A 163 -8.70 -5.39 2.55
C ALA A 163 -10.06 -4.83 2.16
N LEU A 164 -10.67 -4.05 3.05
CA LEU A 164 -11.99 -3.47 2.86
C LEU A 164 -11.94 -1.94 3.03
N GLY A 165 -12.68 -1.21 2.19
CA GLY A 165 -12.70 0.24 2.20
C GLY A 165 -13.17 0.80 3.55
N SER A 166 -12.42 1.76 4.11
CA SER A 166 -12.70 2.34 5.43
C SER A 166 -14.13 2.82 5.70
N PRO A 167 -14.90 3.36 4.72
CA PRO A 167 -16.28 3.74 4.97
C PRO A 167 -17.23 2.58 5.29
N TYR A 168 -16.80 1.31 5.15
CA TYR A 168 -17.58 0.16 5.58
C TYR A 168 -17.72 0.06 7.10
N ARG A 169 -16.66 0.41 7.85
CA ARG A 169 -16.64 0.29 9.32
C ARG A 169 -17.66 1.24 9.95
N GLY A 170 -18.68 0.68 10.58
CA GLY A 170 -19.79 1.43 11.19
C GLY A 170 -20.94 1.75 10.23
N ASN A 171 -20.82 1.39 8.94
CA ASN A 171 -21.92 1.43 7.97
C ASN A 171 -22.46 0.02 7.70
N TYR A 172 -21.58 -0.91 7.34
CA TYR A 172 -21.85 -2.33 7.05
C TYR A 172 -22.82 -2.66 5.88
N TRP A 173 -23.37 -1.65 5.19
CA TRP A 173 -24.36 -1.81 4.12
C TRP A 173 -23.98 -1.15 2.79
N ASN A 174 -22.75 -0.65 2.65
CA ASN A 174 -22.22 0.04 1.47
C ASN A 174 -21.25 -0.81 0.61
N TRP A 175 -21.12 -2.11 0.90
CA TRP A 175 -20.50 -3.08 0.01
C TRP A 175 -21.39 -3.33 -1.24
N PRO A 176 -20.82 -3.51 -2.45
CA PRO A 176 -19.40 -3.54 -2.79
C PRO A 176 -18.85 -2.17 -3.21
N GLY A 177 -19.67 -1.12 -3.24
CA GLY A 177 -19.31 0.19 -3.81
C GLY A 177 -18.09 0.87 -3.18
N ILE A 178 -17.75 0.53 -1.93
CA ILE A 178 -16.56 1.04 -1.21
C ILE A 178 -15.25 0.28 -1.50
N GLY A 179 -15.29 -0.76 -2.32
CA GLY A 179 -14.14 -1.56 -2.71
C GLY A 179 -13.71 -2.63 -1.69
N GLU A 180 -13.45 -3.83 -2.22
CA GLU A 180 -12.85 -4.96 -1.50
C GLU A 180 -11.69 -5.51 -2.35
N PHE A 181 -10.54 -5.73 -1.71
CA PHE A 181 -9.35 -6.30 -2.35
C PHE A 181 -8.98 -7.62 -1.68
N ASP A 182 -9.35 -8.73 -2.30
CA ASP A 182 -9.03 -10.06 -1.81
C ASP A 182 -7.63 -10.43 -2.25
N ILE A 183 -6.67 -10.33 -1.33
CA ILE A 183 -5.24 -10.48 -1.62
C ILE A 183 -4.88 -11.97 -1.75
N MET A 184 -5.51 -12.78 -0.90
CA MET A 184 -5.48 -14.23 -0.94
C MET A 184 -6.81 -14.76 -0.41
N GLU A 185 -7.50 -15.53 -1.23
CA GLU A 185 -8.52 -16.47 -0.79
C GLU A 185 -8.19 -17.89 -1.23
N ASN A 186 -8.70 -18.85 -0.48
CA ASN A 186 -8.76 -20.25 -0.88
C ASN A 186 -10.02 -20.90 -0.32
N VAL A 187 -10.49 -21.95 -0.99
CA VAL A 187 -11.55 -22.80 -0.47
C VAL A 187 -11.20 -24.29 -0.59
N ASN A 188 -11.82 -25.10 0.28
CA ASN A 188 -11.83 -26.56 0.19
C ASN A 188 -10.43 -27.23 0.20
N GLY A 189 -9.39 -26.55 0.68
CA GLY A 189 -8.01 -27.07 0.71
C GLY A 189 -7.42 -27.31 -0.69
N ILE A 190 -7.92 -26.62 -1.72
CA ILE A 190 -7.44 -26.76 -3.10
C ILE A 190 -6.07 -26.09 -3.23
N ASN A 191 -5.12 -26.66 -3.98
CA ASN A 191 -3.83 -25.98 -4.25
C ASN A 191 -3.99 -24.86 -5.30
N SER A 192 -4.65 -23.78 -4.90
CA SER A 192 -4.89 -22.58 -5.69
C SER A 192 -5.16 -21.39 -4.76
N VAL A 193 -4.67 -20.21 -5.16
CA VAL A 193 -5.05 -18.92 -4.58
C VAL A 193 -5.95 -18.17 -5.56
N TRP A 194 -6.96 -17.50 -5.04
CA TRP A 194 -7.76 -16.50 -5.74
C TRP A 194 -7.32 -15.11 -5.26
N GLY A 195 -7.35 -14.16 -6.20
CA GLY A 195 -7.23 -12.73 -5.92
C GLY A 195 -8.33 -12.02 -6.67
N VAL A 196 -9.14 -11.23 -5.96
CA VAL A 196 -10.42 -10.70 -6.45
C VAL A 196 -10.53 -9.22 -6.11
N LEU A 197 -11.30 -8.50 -6.92
CA LEU A 197 -11.78 -7.15 -6.69
C LEU A 197 -13.31 -7.18 -6.68
N HIS A 198 -13.93 -6.78 -5.57
CA HIS A 198 -15.35 -6.44 -5.54
C HIS A 198 -15.54 -4.92 -5.58
N CYS A 199 -16.48 -4.46 -6.39
CA CYS A 199 -16.75 -3.04 -6.62
C CYS A 199 -18.13 -2.76 -7.25
N GLY A 200 -18.55 -1.49 -7.22
CA GLY A 200 -19.76 -1.05 -7.90
C GLY A 200 -21.05 -1.49 -7.19
N VAL A 201 -21.82 -2.40 -7.79
CA VAL A 201 -23.18 -2.77 -7.33
C VAL A 201 -23.42 -4.28 -7.37
N ASN A 202 -24.10 -4.79 -6.35
CA ASN A 202 -24.52 -6.19 -6.23
C ASN A 202 -26.04 -6.33 -6.42
N PRO A 203 -26.55 -7.26 -7.24
CA PRO A 203 -25.82 -8.19 -8.12
C PRO A 203 -25.41 -7.58 -9.47
N GLY A 204 -24.42 -8.20 -10.11
CA GLY A 204 -23.91 -7.83 -11.42
C GLY A 204 -23.01 -6.58 -11.37
N GLY A 205 -23.47 -5.48 -11.96
CA GLY A 205 -22.66 -4.27 -12.07
C GLY A 205 -21.39 -4.43 -12.91
N PRO A 206 -20.48 -3.43 -12.89
CA PRO A 206 -19.24 -3.46 -13.67
C PRO A 206 -18.23 -4.49 -13.15
N CYS A 207 -18.41 -5.01 -11.93
CA CYS A 207 -17.50 -5.94 -11.28
C CYS A 207 -18.03 -7.38 -11.20
N ASN A 208 -19.17 -7.67 -11.85
CA ASN A 208 -19.79 -9.00 -11.94
C ASN A 208 -20.09 -9.65 -10.58
N GLU A 209 -20.76 -8.90 -9.71
CA GLU A 209 -21.07 -9.30 -8.34
C GLU A 209 -22.12 -10.42 -8.25
N THR A 210 -22.00 -11.37 -7.33
CA THR A 210 -20.98 -11.51 -6.25
C THR A 210 -19.76 -12.34 -6.67
N THR A 211 -19.43 -12.45 -7.96
CA THR A 211 -18.23 -13.19 -8.40
C THR A 211 -16.97 -12.32 -8.33
N GLY A 212 -17.13 -11.00 -8.48
CA GLY A 212 -16.02 -10.05 -8.52
C GLY A 212 -15.20 -10.14 -9.81
N LEU A 213 -14.27 -9.20 -9.99
CA LEU A 213 -13.24 -9.28 -11.01
C LEU A 213 -12.05 -10.03 -10.41
N GLY A 214 -12.03 -11.35 -10.59
CA GLY A 214 -11.01 -12.23 -10.01
C GLY A 214 -10.23 -13.06 -11.04
N ASN A 215 -9.07 -13.54 -10.60
CA ASN A 215 -8.34 -14.64 -11.25
C ASN A 215 -7.74 -15.57 -10.20
N SER A 216 -7.30 -16.77 -10.61
CA SER A 216 -6.71 -17.75 -9.71
C SER A 216 -5.52 -18.49 -10.30
N ARG A 217 -4.73 -19.12 -9.43
CA ARG A 217 -3.60 -19.98 -9.82
C ARG A 217 -3.10 -20.88 -8.70
N THR A 218 -2.46 -21.99 -9.07
CA THR A 218 -1.66 -22.81 -8.15
C THR A 218 -0.46 -22.03 -7.57
N CYS A 219 -0.16 -22.25 -6.29
CA CYS A 219 1.00 -21.67 -5.63
C CYS A 219 2.33 -22.17 -6.24
N PRO A 220 3.36 -21.32 -6.36
CA PRO A 220 4.68 -21.71 -6.88
C PRO A 220 5.41 -22.76 -6.04
N GLY A 221 5.85 -23.85 -6.66
CA GLY A 221 6.73 -24.85 -6.04
C GLY A 221 6.00 -25.77 -5.06
N ALA A 222 5.77 -25.29 -3.83
CA ALA A 222 4.99 -26.00 -2.81
C ALA A 222 3.48 -25.75 -3.00
N SER A 223 2.63 -26.60 -2.41
CA SER A 223 1.20 -26.28 -2.34
C SER A 223 0.92 -25.24 -1.28
N CYS A 224 -0.10 -24.40 -1.52
CA CYS A 224 -0.50 -23.32 -0.61
C CYS A 224 -0.77 -23.78 0.84
N GLN A 225 -1.15 -25.05 1.01
CA GLN A 225 -1.40 -25.73 2.29
C GLN A 225 -0.12 -26.29 2.95
N SER A 226 0.90 -26.65 2.16
CA SER A 226 2.08 -27.38 2.62
C SER A 226 3.22 -26.49 3.12
N ALA A 227 3.25 -25.22 2.71
CA ALA A 227 4.30 -24.26 3.05
C ALA A 227 3.72 -22.84 3.22
N PHE A 228 4.52 -21.95 3.79
CA PHE A 228 4.29 -20.51 3.70
C PHE A 228 4.53 -20.03 2.26
N HIS A 229 3.63 -19.17 1.79
CA HIS A 229 3.75 -18.41 0.55
C HIS A 229 3.55 -16.93 0.84
N THR A 230 4.11 -16.09 -0.02
CA THR A 230 4.01 -14.62 0.10
C THR A 230 2.93 -14.10 -0.83
N TYR A 231 1.81 -13.64 -0.27
CA TYR A 231 0.66 -13.11 -1.03
C TYR A 231 0.70 -11.58 -0.99
N ARG A 232 0.73 -10.96 -2.17
CA ARG A 232 0.91 -9.51 -2.30
C ARG A 232 -0.14 -8.90 -3.22
N PHE A 233 -0.67 -7.77 -2.79
CA PHE A 233 -1.43 -6.81 -3.59
C PHE A 233 -0.60 -5.54 -3.79
N GLU A 234 -0.58 -4.99 -5.01
CA GLU A 234 -0.08 -3.65 -5.31
C GLU A 234 -1.19 -2.78 -5.93
N TRP A 235 -1.49 -1.64 -5.31
CA TRP A 235 -2.30 -0.58 -5.91
C TRP A 235 -1.36 0.51 -6.41
N ASP A 236 -1.23 0.60 -7.73
CA ASP A 236 -0.28 1.43 -8.45
C ASP A 236 -0.94 2.65 -9.06
N ARG A 237 -0.65 3.82 -8.48
CA ARG A 237 -1.01 5.16 -8.96
C ARG A 237 0.17 5.90 -9.61
N ALA A 238 1.27 5.21 -9.88
CA ALA A 238 2.43 5.76 -10.60
C ALA A 238 2.35 5.53 -12.13
N VAL A 239 1.29 4.88 -12.62
CA VAL A 239 1.06 4.53 -14.02
C VAL A 239 -0.31 5.00 -14.47
N THR A 240 -0.46 5.31 -15.76
CA THR A 240 -1.74 5.73 -16.35
C THR A 240 -2.13 4.76 -17.48
N PRO A 241 -3.32 4.11 -17.42
CA PRO A 241 -4.28 4.11 -16.31
C PRO A 241 -3.71 3.46 -15.03
N ASN A 242 -4.22 3.86 -13.86
CA ASN A 242 -3.86 3.24 -12.58
C ASN A 242 -4.15 1.72 -12.60
N ALA A 243 -3.45 0.93 -11.79
CA ALA A 243 -3.58 -0.52 -11.80
C ALA A 243 -3.60 -1.14 -10.41
N LEU A 244 -4.43 -2.17 -10.24
CA LEU A 244 -4.42 -3.10 -9.11
C LEU A 244 -3.79 -4.42 -9.58
N ARG A 245 -2.93 -5.04 -8.76
CA ARG A 245 -2.13 -6.23 -9.16
C ARG A 245 -1.96 -7.22 -8.01
N TRP A 246 -2.19 -8.51 -8.27
CA TRP A 246 -2.04 -9.58 -7.28
C TRP A 246 -0.91 -10.53 -7.66
N TYR A 247 -0.13 -10.92 -6.65
CA TYR A 247 1.05 -11.76 -6.78
C TYR A 247 1.05 -12.86 -5.71
N VAL A 248 1.58 -14.03 -6.06
CA VAL A 248 2.01 -15.06 -5.10
C VAL A 248 3.48 -15.41 -5.36
N ASP A 249 4.29 -15.38 -4.31
CA ASP A 249 5.76 -15.46 -4.34
C ASP A 249 6.41 -14.55 -5.42
N GLY A 250 5.90 -13.32 -5.51
CA GLY A 250 6.36 -12.30 -6.46
C GLY A 250 5.91 -12.51 -7.91
N GLN A 251 5.20 -13.58 -8.24
CA GLN A 251 4.67 -13.86 -9.58
C GLN A 251 3.26 -13.27 -9.75
N LEU A 252 3.12 -12.30 -10.65
CA LEU A 252 1.84 -11.67 -11.01
C LEU A 252 0.86 -12.72 -11.56
N PHE A 253 -0.40 -12.66 -11.14
CA PHE A 253 -1.45 -13.56 -11.64
C PHE A 253 -2.79 -12.90 -11.91
N HIS A 254 -3.07 -11.75 -11.30
CA HIS A 254 -4.27 -10.96 -11.58
C HIS A 254 -3.94 -9.48 -11.71
N SER A 255 -4.69 -8.75 -12.52
CA SER A 255 -4.64 -7.29 -12.57
C SER A 255 -5.93 -6.69 -13.11
N VAL A 256 -6.38 -5.61 -12.47
CA VAL A 256 -7.47 -4.75 -12.93
C VAL A 256 -6.90 -3.35 -13.17
N THR A 257 -7.16 -2.75 -14.33
CA THR A 257 -6.74 -1.38 -14.64
C THR A 257 -7.94 -0.43 -14.54
N GLN A 258 -7.69 0.82 -14.16
CA GLN A 258 -8.72 1.86 -14.03
C GLN A 258 -9.59 2.02 -15.29
N SER A 259 -9.02 1.77 -16.47
CA SER A 259 -9.74 1.80 -17.75
C SER A 259 -10.78 0.69 -17.95
N GLN A 260 -10.87 -0.30 -17.05
CA GLN A 260 -11.86 -1.39 -17.10
C GLN A 260 -13.18 -1.01 -16.39
N LEU A 261 -13.16 0.06 -15.59
CA LEU A 261 -14.28 0.52 -14.79
C LEU A 261 -14.65 1.96 -15.19
N ASP A 262 -15.89 2.35 -14.96
CA ASP A 262 -16.27 3.76 -15.11
C ASP A 262 -15.62 4.62 -14.00
N ALA A 263 -15.50 5.92 -14.27
CA ALA A 263 -14.84 6.85 -13.36
C ALA A 263 -15.52 6.94 -11.98
N GLY A 264 -16.85 6.77 -11.90
CA GLY A 264 -17.60 6.81 -10.64
C GLY A 264 -17.35 5.56 -9.79
N THR A 265 -17.43 4.37 -10.39
CA THR A 265 -17.08 3.11 -9.71
C THR A 265 -15.64 3.13 -9.21
N TRP A 266 -14.68 3.61 -10.03
CA TRP A 266 -13.28 3.71 -9.60
C TRP A 266 -13.10 4.73 -8.47
N ALA A 267 -13.69 5.92 -8.56
CA ALA A 267 -13.62 6.95 -7.53
C ALA A 267 -14.19 6.46 -6.18
N ASN A 268 -15.37 5.82 -6.20
CA ASN A 268 -16.04 5.33 -4.99
C ASN A 268 -15.18 4.36 -4.16
N MET A 269 -14.33 3.56 -4.82
CA MET A 269 -13.40 2.62 -4.16
C MET A 269 -11.96 3.14 -3.99
N THR A 270 -11.63 4.36 -4.43
CA THR A 270 -10.24 4.88 -4.35
C THR A 270 -10.08 6.26 -3.71
N ASP A 271 -11.13 7.07 -3.65
CA ASP A 271 -11.03 8.46 -3.16
C ASP A 271 -11.18 8.58 -1.63
N HIS A 272 -11.80 7.61 -0.96
CA HIS A 272 -11.90 7.57 0.51
C HIS A 272 -10.53 7.44 1.20
N ALA A 273 -10.51 7.52 2.53
CA ALA A 273 -9.29 7.67 3.34
C ALA A 273 -8.30 6.48 3.29
N GLY A 274 -8.65 5.37 2.65
CA GLY A 274 -7.87 4.13 2.61
C GLY A 274 -8.67 2.91 3.06
N TYR A 275 -7.95 1.82 3.29
CA TYR A 275 -8.48 0.49 3.59
C TYR A 275 -8.01 0.02 4.99
N PHE A 276 -8.79 -0.86 5.62
CA PHE A 276 -8.33 -1.71 6.71
C PHE A 276 -8.09 -3.14 6.19
N LEU A 277 -7.20 -3.88 6.84
CA LEU A 277 -6.88 -5.26 6.46
C LEU A 277 -7.61 -6.25 7.36
N LEU A 278 -7.95 -7.41 6.81
CA LEU A 278 -8.64 -8.48 7.50
C LEU A 278 -7.92 -9.82 7.32
N LEU A 279 -7.97 -10.63 8.37
CA LEU A 279 -7.55 -12.03 8.38
C LEU A 279 -8.63 -12.87 9.05
N ASN A 280 -9.13 -13.89 8.36
CA ASN A 280 -10.10 -14.82 8.91
C ASN A 280 -9.96 -16.21 8.31
N LEU A 281 -10.68 -17.15 8.91
CA LEU A 281 -10.91 -18.47 8.36
C LEU A 281 -12.38 -18.81 8.57
N ALA A 282 -13.18 -18.61 7.52
CA ALA A 282 -14.59 -18.97 7.47
C ALA A 282 -14.77 -20.49 7.26
N ILE A 283 -15.95 -20.99 7.62
CA ILE A 283 -16.39 -22.37 7.43
C ILE A 283 -17.75 -22.39 6.73
N GLY A 284 -17.82 -23.04 5.57
CA GLY A 284 -19.00 -23.05 4.70
C GLY A 284 -19.18 -21.72 3.97
N GLY A 285 -20.42 -21.43 3.57
CA GLY A 285 -20.75 -20.21 2.80
C GLY A 285 -20.62 -20.38 1.28
N ALA A 286 -20.94 -19.30 0.56
CA ALA A 286 -21.16 -19.33 -0.88
C ALA A 286 -19.95 -19.82 -1.69
N PHE A 287 -18.73 -19.38 -1.38
CA PHE A 287 -17.55 -19.70 -2.17
C PHE A 287 -17.09 -21.17 -2.01
N PRO A 288 -16.93 -21.73 -0.78
CA PRO A 288 -16.71 -23.18 -0.63
C PRO A 288 -17.79 -24.03 -1.28
N ASN A 289 -19.05 -23.58 -1.24
CA ASN A 289 -20.16 -24.30 -1.85
C ASN A 289 -20.11 -24.29 -3.39
N ALA A 290 -19.74 -23.16 -4.00
CA ALA A 290 -19.63 -23.03 -5.46
C ALA A 290 -18.64 -24.02 -6.08
N LEU A 291 -17.58 -24.41 -5.35
CA LEU A 291 -16.57 -25.38 -5.82
C LEU A 291 -16.69 -26.78 -5.17
N GLY A 292 -17.42 -26.92 -4.06
CA GLY A 292 -17.45 -28.14 -3.23
C GLY A 292 -18.84 -28.77 -3.03
N GLY A 293 -19.92 -28.15 -3.52
CA GLY A 293 -21.29 -28.61 -3.28
C GLY A 293 -21.86 -28.07 -1.97
N SER A 294 -22.46 -28.90 -1.12
CA SER A 294 -22.93 -28.46 0.21
C SER A 294 -21.82 -28.68 1.23
N THR A 295 -21.29 -27.60 1.81
CA THR A 295 -20.15 -27.62 2.73
C THR A 295 -20.41 -26.74 3.98
N PRO A 296 -19.77 -27.04 5.14
CA PRO A 296 -18.92 -28.20 5.41
C PRO A 296 -19.72 -29.51 5.44
N THR A 297 -19.00 -30.63 5.45
CA THR A 297 -19.56 -31.99 5.50
C THR A 297 -19.31 -32.63 6.87
N ALA A 298 -19.85 -33.84 7.10
CA ALA A 298 -19.51 -34.64 8.28
C ALA A 298 -18.05 -35.12 8.31
N GLU A 299 -17.36 -35.14 7.15
CA GLU A 299 -15.95 -35.51 7.04
C GLU A 299 -15.00 -34.33 7.29
N THR A 300 -15.51 -33.09 7.27
CA THR A 300 -14.71 -31.87 7.47
C THR A 300 -14.10 -31.85 8.88
N VAL A 301 -12.77 -31.91 8.97
CA VAL A 301 -12.06 -32.00 10.25
C VAL A 301 -11.80 -30.61 10.83
N PRO A 302 -11.96 -30.37 12.15
CA PRO A 302 -11.54 -29.13 12.79
C PRO A 302 -10.03 -29.09 13.07
N GLY A 303 -9.54 -27.97 13.62
CA GLY A 303 -8.22 -27.86 14.22
C GLY A 303 -7.05 -27.66 13.24
N ARG A 304 -7.34 -27.26 11.99
CA ARG A 304 -6.32 -27.01 10.96
C ARG A 304 -6.17 -25.50 10.77
N PRO A 305 -5.11 -24.87 11.31
CA PRO A 305 -5.04 -23.43 11.32
C PRO A 305 -4.53 -22.83 10.01
N MET A 306 -4.97 -21.62 9.70
CA MET A 306 -4.17 -20.70 8.89
C MET A 306 -3.06 -20.12 9.78
N LEU A 307 -1.82 -20.13 9.28
CA LEU A 307 -0.66 -19.53 9.95
C LEU A 307 -0.21 -18.29 9.17
N VAL A 308 0.08 -17.20 9.88
CA VAL A 308 0.55 -15.94 9.30
C VAL A 308 1.83 -15.52 10.02
N ASP A 309 2.94 -15.49 9.29
CA ASP A 309 4.30 -15.14 9.75
C ASP A 309 4.46 -13.61 9.85
N TYR A 310 3.93 -12.86 8.88
CA TYR A 310 3.80 -11.41 8.98
C TYR A 310 2.66 -10.87 8.12
N VAL A 311 2.20 -9.66 8.45
CA VAL A 311 1.54 -8.75 7.50
C VAL A 311 2.30 -7.42 7.48
N GLY A 312 2.53 -6.86 6.30
CA GLY A 312 3.15 -5.55 6.14
C GLY A 312 2.46 -4.70 5.08
N VAL A 313 2.61 -3.38 5.25
CA VAL A 313 2.15 -2.36 4.32
C VAL A 313 3.30 -1.43 4.01
N TRP A 314 3.60 -1.26 2.72
CA TRP A 314 4.68 -0.39 2.23
C TRP A 314 4.17 0.56 1.14
N THR A 315 4.91 1.64 0.91
CA THR A 315 4.73 2.52 -0.25
C THR A 315 6.04 2.72 -1.02
N LYS A 316 5.97 2.84 -2.34
CA LYS A 316 7.09 3.26 -3.22
C LYS A 316 6.63 4.41 -4.10
N GLY A 317 7.56 5.29 -4.48
CA GLY A 317 7.20 6.51 -5.23
C GLY A 317 6.20 7.38 -4.46
N GLY A 318 5.57 8.32 -5.17
CA GLY A 318 4.74 9.36 -4.56
C GLY A 318 5.60 10.39 -3.82
N GLY A 319 5.53 11.65 -4.26
CA GLY A 319 6.11 12.79 -3.55
C GLY A 319 5.25 13.15 -2.34
N GLY A 320 5.25 12.30 -1.31
CA GLY A 320 4.34 12.40 -0.16
C GLY A 320 2.89 12.00 -0.48
N THR A 321 1.91 12.02 0.42
CA THR A 321 1.85 12.27 1.89
C THR A 321 0.60 11.54 2.42
N THR A 322 0.27 11.64 3.72
CA THR A 322 -1.14 11.60 4.13
C THR A 322 -1.89 12.70 3.38
N ASP A 323 -2.98 12.39 2.65
CA ASP A 323 -3.67 13.32 1.73
C ASP A 323 -3.65 14.77 2.26
N PRO A 324 -2.95 15.70 1.56
CA PRO A 324 -2.87 17.06 2.02
C PRO A 324 -4.28 17.68 1.92
N PRO A 325 -4.64 18.61 2.82
CA PRO A 325 -6.01 19.10 2.87
C PRO A 325 -6.39 19.74 1.53
N THR A 326 -7.48 19.25 0.93
CA THR A 326 -8.32 20.03 0.03
C THR A 326 -8.60 21.38 0.69
N ASP A 327 -8.42 22.48 -0.06
CA ASP A 327 -8.48 23.91 0.37
C ASP A 327 -8.90 24.14 1.84
N PRO A 328 -8.02 24.70 2.71
CA PRO A 328 -8.34 24.86 4.12
C PRO A 328 -9.72 25.52 4.32
N PRO A 329 -10.64 24.93 5.12
CA PRO A 329 -12.00 25.42 5.29
C PRO A 329 -12.06 26.67 6.18
N SER A 330 -11.48 27.75 5.65
CA SER A 330 -11.43 29.13 6.12
C SER A 330 -10.63 29.89 5.06
N GLY A 331 -11.09 31.05 4.57
CA GLY A 331 -10.40 31.81 3.51
C GLY A 331 -9.05 32.42 3.93
N SER A 332 -8.05 31.57 4.19
CA SER A 332 -6.71 31.92 4.65
C SER A 332 -5.70 31.54 3.57
N SER A 333 -5.02 32.56 3.05
CA SER A 333 -3.85 32.39 2.18
C SER A 333 -2.60 31.98 2.95
N THR A 334 -2.64 31.96 4.29
CA THR A 334 -1.57 31.44 5.15
C THR A 334 -1.75 29.94 5.38
N LEU A 335 -0.74 29.16 4.99
CA LEU A 335 -0.66 27.71 5.12
C LEU A 335 0.56 27.33 5.97
N ALA A 336 0.34 26.63 7.08
CA ALA A 336 1.38 26.05 7.91
C ALA A 336 1.98 24.80 7.25
N LEU A 337 3.29 24.62 7.42
CA LEU A 337 4.01 23.41 7.06
C LEU A 337 3.71 22.36 8.14
N ARG A 338 3.17 21.20 7.76
CA ARG A 338 2.69 20.16 8.69
C ARG A 338 3.64 18.95 8.73
N SER A 339 3.59 18.21 9.84
CA SER A 339 4.18 16.88 9.93
C SER A 339 3.73 15.99 8.77
N ALA A 340 4.59 15.07 8.32
CA ALA A 340 4.34 14.17 7.18
C ALA A 340 4.12 14.87 5.81
N GLY A 341 4.57 16.12 5.64
CA GLY A 341 4.62 16.82 4.36
C GLY A 341 3.31 17.51 3.94
N GLY A 342 2.34 17.64 4.84
CA GLY A 342 1.14 18.42 4.54
C GLY A 342 1.42 19.93 4.52
N LEU A 343 0.61 20.69 3.80
CA LEU A 343 0.55 22.15 3.85
C LEU A 343 -0.91 22.56 4.06
N GLY A 344 -1.22 23.47 4.98
CA GLY A 344 -2.62 23.83 5.26
C GLY A 344 -2.85 24.49 6.62
N ALA A 345 -3.99 24.26 7.26
CA ALA A 345 -4.24 24.78 8.61
C ALA A 345 -3.19 24.28 9.63
N ALA A 346 -2.79 25.15 10.57
CA ALA A 346 -1.83 24.84 11.61
C ALA A 346 -2.31 23.67 12.49
N GLN A 347 -1.38 22.80 12.86
CA GLN A 347 -1.63 21.73 13.83
C GLN A 347 -1.65 22.31 15.26
N SER A 348 -2.21 21.58 16.22
CA SER A 348 -2.29 22.05 17.62
C SER A 348 -0.94 22.10 18.35
N ALA A 349 0.10 21.44 17.83
CA ALA A 349 1.40 21.31 18.45
C ALA A 349 2.55 21.65 17.48
N ALA A 350 3.63 22.18 18.04
CA ALA A 350 4.91 22.31 17.36
C ALA A 350 5.54 20.92 17.17
N SER A 351 6.29 20.75 16.07
CA SER A 351 7.07 19.56 15.78
C SER A 351 8.23 19.95 14.84
N SER A 352 9.04 19.01 14.40
CA SER A 352 10.21 19.28 13.56
C SER A 352 10.42 18.19 12.51
N VAL A 353 10.93 18.56 11.34
CA VAL A 353 11.45 17.61 10.33
C VAL A 353 12.94 17.82 10.09
N THR A 354 13.68 16.74 9.84
CA THR A 354 15.11 16.79 9.52
C THR A 354 15.31 17.08 8.04
N VAL A 355 16.09 18.12 7.73
CA VAL A 355 16.55 18.43 6.38
C VAL A 355 17.87 17.68 6.14
N ALA A 356 17.94 16.91 5.05
CA ALA A 356 19.11 16.12 4.71
C ALA A 356 20.36 16.99 4.47
N SER A 357 21.54 16.46 4.82
CA SER A 357 22.82 17.13 4.57
C SER A 357 23.07 17.35 3.08
N ALA A 358 23.71 18.47 2.72
CA ALA A 358 24.24 18.69 1.37
C ALA A 358 25.55 17.90 1.10
N GLY A 359 26.08 17.15 2.07
CA GLY A 359 27.25 16.27 1.89
C GLY A 359 28.55 17.00 1.50
N GLY A 360 28.65 18.30 1.80
CA GLY A 360 29.73 19.17 1.33
C GLY A 360 29.58 19.67 -0.11
N GLY A 361 28.48 19.32 -0.79
CA GLY A 361 28.12 19.82 -2.12
C GLY A 361 27.57 21.24 -2.11
N ASN A 362 27.39 21.79 -3.32
CA ASN A 362 26.68 23.05 -3.54
C ASN A 362 25.46 22.79 -4.45
N TYR A 363 24.28 22.98 -3.88
CA TYR A 363 22.96 22.79 -4.47
C TYR A 363 22.16 24.12 -4.46
N ASP A 364 22.85 25.26 -4.44
CA ASP A 364 22.24 26.59 -4.46
C ASP A 364 21.41 26.80 -5.75
N GLY A 365 20.09 26.88 -5.57
CA GLY A 365 19.10 27.03 -6.64
C GLY A 365 18.54 25.72 -7.19
N THR A 366 19.00 24.56 -6.71
CA THR A 366 18.56 23.23 -7.19
C THR A 366 18.24 22.31 -6.01
N PRO A 367 16.97 21.91 -5.79
CA PRO A 367 16.62 21.04 -4.67
C PRO A 367 17.43 19.74 -4.63
N HIS A 368 18.02 19.47 -3.47
CA HIS A 368 18.74 18.23 -3.20
C HIS A 368 18.17 17.56 -1.95
N SER A 369 17.57 16.38 -2.12
CA SER A 369 16.89 15.65 -1.04
C SER A 369 15.93 16.52 -0.20
N PRO A 370 15.04 17.34 -0.82
CA PRO A 370 14.25 18.34 -0.11
C PRO A 370 13.17 17.69 0.77
N GLN A 371 12.93 18.29 1.94
CA GLN A 371 11.65 18.17 2.61
C GLN A 371 10.59 18.86 1.76
N THR A 372 9.49 18.17 1.49
CA THR A 372 8.44 18.61 0.56
C THR A 372 7.12 18.72 1.31
N PHE A 373 6.47 19.88 1.18
CA PHE A 373 5.16 20.17 1.76
C PHE A 373 4.17 20.54 0.66
N THR A 374 3.03 19.88 0.60
CA THR A 374 2.07 20.03 -0.51
C THR A 374 0.66 20.37 0.01
N ALA A 375 -0.07 21.22 -0.71
CA ALA A 375 -1.51 21.43 -0.61
C ALA A 375 -2.13 21.31 -2.00
N THR A 376 -3.25 20.61 -2.14
CA THR A 376 -3.91 20.33 -3.43
C THR A 376 -5.37 20.79 -3.42
N GLY A 377 -5.98 20.95 -4.60
CA GLY A 377 -7.39 21.32 -4.73
C GLY A 377 -7.69 22.77 -4.34
N ILE A 378 -6.68 23.65 -4.30
CA ILE A 378 -6.86 25.05 -3.95
C ILE A 378 -7.57 25.78 -5.11
N THR A 379 -8.66 26.49 -4.80
CA THR A 379 -9.41 27.27 -5.80
C THR A 379 -9.57 28.70 -5.31
N ARG A 380 -8.72 29.62 -5.78
CA ARG A 380 -8.60 31.01 -5.29
C ARG A 380 -8.19 31.98 -6.39
N ALA A 381 -8.63 33.24 -6.30
CA ALA A 381 -8.20 34.27 -7.23
C ALA A 381 -6.78 34.73 -6.87
N TYR A 382 -5.95 35.05 -7.87
CA TYR A 382 -4.67 35.72 -7.63
C TYR A 382 -4.94 37.17 -7.21
N ASP A 383 -4.43 37.59 -6.05
CA ASP A 383 -4.74 38.88 -5.44
C ASP A 383 -3.82 40.03 -5.88
N GLY A 384 -2.78 39.74 -6.67
CA GLY A 384 -1.76 40.71 -7.09
C GLY A 384 -0.57 40.83 -6.12
N GLY A 385 -0.58 40.10 -5.02
CA GLY A 385 0.49 40.05 -4.03
C GLY A 385 1.70 39.22 -4.47
N ALA A 386 2.58 38.94 -3.51
CA ALA A 386 3.75 38.09 -3.69
C ALA A 386 3.81 37.04 -2.57
N THR A 387 4.42 35.90 -2.86
CA THR A 387 4.67 34.83 -1.89
C THR A 387 5.51 35.35 -0.73
N GLN A 388 5.07 35.04 0.49
CA GLN A 388 5.79 35.31 1.73
C GLN A 388 5.92 34.01 2.51
N PHE A 389 6.91 33.90 3.39
CA PHE A 389 7.05 32.75 4.28
C PHE A 389 7.82 33.12 5.53
N ASP A 390 7.58 32.36 6.60
CA ASP A 390 8.42 32.35 7.78
C ASP A 390 8.71 30.89 8.12
N VAL A 391 9.97 30.49 7.92
CA VAL A 391 10.45 29.13 8.12
C VAL A 391 11.41 29.13 9.30
N PHE A 392 11.04 28.38 10.33
CA PHE A 392 11.83 28.14 11.52
C PHE A 392 12.95 27.16 11.16
N ALA A 393 14.14 27.67 10.87
CA ALA A 393 15.31 26.93 10.42
C ALA A 393 16.34 26.81 11.55
N ASP A 394 16.90 25.62 11.76
CA ASP A 394 17.95 25.36 12.76
C ASP A 394 18.95 24.35 12.18
N SER A 395 20.26 24.59 12.29
CA SER A 395 21.30 23.63 11.87
C SER A 395 22.04 22.98 13.05
N GLY A 396 21.55 23.20 14.26
CA GLY A 396 22.20 22.87 15.51
C GLY A 396 23.61 23.44 15.58
N THR A 397 24.55 22.64 16.08
CA THR A 397 25.97 23.04 16.14
C THR A 397 26.71 22.92 14.79
N THR A 398 26.02 22.82 13.65
CA THR A 398 26.66 22.62 12.34
C THR A 398 27.11 23.94 11.72
N VAL A 399 28.43 24.11 11.58
CA VAL A 399 29.02 25.28 10.92
C VAL A 399 28.77 25.26 9.41
N ALA A 400 28.46 26.43 8.83
CA ALA A 400 28.32 26.67 7.39
C ALA A 400 27.26 25.81 6.67
N ASN A 401 26.17 25.48 7.37
CA ASN A 401 24.99 24.88 6.77
C ASN A 401 24.00 25.98 6.33
N GLY A 402 23.37 25.81 5.16
CA GLY A 402 22.48 26.83 4.60
C GLY A 402 21.23 26.23 3.96
N GLN A 403 20.07 26.51 4.55
CA GLN A 403 18.77 26.03 4.06
C GLN A 403 18.23 26.92 2.95
N GLN A 404 17.53 26.35 1.97
CA GLN A 404 16.95 27.08 0.85
C GLN A 404 15.51 26.65 0.62
N VAL A 405 14.66 27.63 0.30
CA VAL A 405 13.23 27.45 0.04
C VAL A 405 12.93 27.63 -1.45
N ARG A 406 12.08 26.74 -1.97
CA ARG A 406 11.38 26.90 -3.24
C ARG A 406 9.88 26.78 -3.01
N VAL A 407 9.11 27.63 -3.68
CA VAL A 407 7.64 27.54 -3.72
C VAL A 407 7.21 27.40 -5.18
N SER A 408 6.38 26.40 -5.47
CA SER A 408 5.87 26.10 -6.81
C SER A 408 4.35 26.05 -6.80
N TYR A 409 3.75 26.55 -7.88
CA TYR A 409 2.31 26.61 -8.10
C TYR A 409 1.96 25.92 -9.42
N ASP A 410 1.11 24.92 -9.33
CA ASP A 410 0.31 24.34 -10.41
C ASP A 410 -1.07 24.97 -10.28
N ARG A 411 -1.50 25.75 -11.27
CA ARG A 411 -2.74 26.53 -11.16
C ARG A 411 -3.98 25.73 -11.51
N THR A 412 -3.84 24.61 -12.21
CA THR A 412 -4.93 23.84 -12.84
C THR A 412 -5.14 22.48 -12.20
N GLY A 413 -4.20 22.03 -11.36
CA GLY A 413 -4.17 20.68 -10.81
C GLY A 413 -3.74 19.63 -11.84
N ASP A 414 -3.08 20.04 -12.92
CA ASP A 414 -2.68 19.14 -14.02
C ASP A 414 -1.29 18.49 -13.83
N GLY A 415 -0.59 18.85 -12.75
CA GLY A 415 0.74 18.34 -12.42
C GLY A 415 1.90 19.13 -13.04
N THR A 416 1.63 20.23 -13.75
CA THR A 416 2.66 21.12 -14.29
C THR A 416 2.83 22.40 -13.46
N TRP A 417 4.08 22.84 -13.25
CA TRP A 417 4.37 24.02 -12.43
C TRP A 417 4.35 25.31 -13.27
N ASP A 418 3.20 25.98 -13.33
CA ASP A 418 3.01 27.30 -13.96
C ASP A 418 3.93 28.39 -13.41
N ARG A 419 4.20 28.35 -12.10
CA ARG A 419 5.07 29.30 -11.39
C ARG A 419 6.01 28.51 -10.50
N THR A 420 7.28 28.89 -10.48
CA THR A 420 8.23 28.40 -9.47
C THR A 420 9.14 29.52 -9.04
N GLU A 421 9.35 29.63 -7.75
CA GLU A 421 10.10 30.69 -7.08
C GLU A 421 11.15 30.04 -6.18
N THR A 422 12.43 30.37 -6.39
CA THR A 422 13.51 29.90 -5.52
C THR A 422 14.14 31.11 -4.85
N TYR A 423 14.28 31.06 -3.52
CA TYR A 423 14.81 32.15 -2.72
C TYR A 423 16.32 31.95 -2.49
N ASN A 424 17.06 33.02 -2.19
CA ASN A 424 18.47 32.86 -1.78
C ASN A 424 18.52 32.06 -0.48
N TYR A 425 19.50 31.16 -0.37
CA TYR A 425 19.65 30.32 0.82
C TYR A 425 19.92 31.17 2.07
N PHE A 426 19.51 30.64 3.21
CA PHE A 426 19.73 31.18 4.53
C PHE A 426 20.75 30.32 5.27
N ALA A 427 21.97 30.86 5.41
CA ALA A 427 22.94 30.31 6.33
C ALA A 427 22.50 30.63 7.77
N THR A 428 22.25 29.59 8.57
CA THR A 428 22.01 29.73 10.00
C THR A 428 23.34 29.90 10.73
N ASP A 429 23.29 30.37 11.97
CA ASP A 429 24.41 30.22 12.89
C ASP A 429 24.55 28.73 13.36
N PRO A 430 25.65 28.37 14.05
CA PRO A 430 25.87 27.04 14.60
C PRO A 430 25.49 26.96 16.09
N VAL A 431 24.35 27.55 16.48
CA VAL A 431 23.79 27.49 17.83
C VAL A 431 22.43 26.78 17.76
N ASN A 432 22.16 25.89 18.71
CA ASN A 432 20.85 25.22 18.79
C ASN A 432 19.75 26.27 19.08
N GLY A 433 18.76 26.35 18.20
CA GLY A 433 17.66 27.31 18.27
C GLY A 433 17.14 27.66 16.88
N TYR A 434 15.83 27.86 16.76
CA TYR A 434 15.24 28.26 15.49
C TYR A 434 15.54 29.73 15.17
N GLU A 435 16.10 29.95 13.98
CA GLU A 435 16.15 31.23 13.30
C GLU A 435 15.02 31.35 12.27
N HIS A 436 14.66 32.59 11.93
CA HIS A 436 13.55 32.90 11.01
C HIS A 436 14.07 33.13 9.57
N TYR A 437 13.95 32.11 8.73
CA TYR A 437 14.16 32.24 7.29
C TYR A 437 12.88 32.76 6.63
N THR A 438 12.93 34.00 6.15
CA THR A 438 11.82 34.64 5.44
C THR A 438 12.17 35.01 4.00
N GLN A 439 11.15 35.39 3.21
CA GLN A 439 11.29 35.88 1.85
C GLN A 439 12.21 37.12 1.71
N ALA A 440 12.53 37.79 2.82
CA ALA A 440 13.44 38.95 2.86
C ALA A 440 14.88 38.61 2.42
N LYS A 441 15.26 37.33 2.33
CA LYS A 441 16.52 36.91 1.66
C LYS A 441 16.51 37.13 0.14
N GLY A 442 15.34 37.42 -0.43
CA GLY A 442 15.14 37.76 -1.84
C GLY A 442 15.04 36.54 -2.75
N LEU A 443 14.41 36.73 -3.91
CA LEU A 443 14.36 35.72 -4.96
C LEU A 443 15.75 35.53 -5.57
N LYS A 444 16.18 34.27 -5.66
CA LYS A 444 17.35 33.83 -6.44
C LYS A 444 16.98 33.67 -7.92
N SER A 445 15.85 33.02 -8.17
CA SER A 445 15.33 32.78 -9.51
C SER A 445 13.82 32.58 -9.46
N SER A 446 13.14 32.86 -10.57
CA SER A 446 11.74 32.52 -10.70
C SER A 446 11.35 32.29 -12.17
N THR A 447 10.41 31.40 -12.41
CA THR A 447 9.92 31.03 -13.74
C THR A 447 8.40 31.15 -13.83
N GLY A 448 7.89 31.39 -15.04
CA GLY A 448 6.45 31.50 -15.30
C GLY A 448 5.77 32.64 -14.55
N SER A 449 4.45 32.57 -14.39
CA SER A 449 3.63 33.67 -13.85
C SER A 449 2.51 33.19 -12.92
N HIS A 450 2.15 34.03 -11.96
CA HIS A 450 0.95 33.82 -11.16
C HIS A 450 -0.32 33.97 -12.01
N GLY A 451 -1.43 33.52 -11.44
CA GLY A 451 -2.76 33.49 -12.02
C GLY A 451 -3.62 32.56 -11.16
N ASN A 452 -4.95 32.74 -11.20
CA ASN A 452 -5.91 32.05 -10.32
C ASN A 452 -5.63 30.55 -10.21
N LEU A 453 -5.72 30.02 -8.99
CA LEU A 453 -5.74 28.59 -8.74
C LEU A 453 -7.17 28.07 -8.97
N ALA A 454 -7.30 26.98 -9.70
CA ALA A 454 -8.54 26.25 -9.94
C ALA A 454 -8.23 24.76 -9.79
N ASN A 455 -8.62 24.16 -8.66
CA ASN A 455 -8.16 22.83 -8.23
C ASN A 455 -6.61 22.71 -8.14
N GLY A 456 -5.91 23.83 -7.98
CA GLY A 456 -4.45 23.92 -8.08
C GLY A 456 -3.70 23.29 -6.92
N THR A 457 -2.39 23.11 -7.13
CA THR A 457 -1.45 22.55 -6.15
C THR A 457 -0.38 23.57 -5.80
N VAL A 458 -0.13 23.76 -4.50
CA VAL A 458 1.01 24.52 -3.97
C VAL A 458 1.99 23.55 -3.33
N LYS A 459 3.26 23.68 -3.67
CA LYS A 459 4.36 22.89 -3.10
C LYS A 459 5.45 23.79 -2.55
N VAL A 460 5.89 23.53 -1.33
CA VAL A 460 7.08 24.13 -0.71
C VAL A 460 8.16 23.05 -0.58
N GLU A 461 9.35 23.32 -1.11
CA GLU A 461 10.52 22.45 -1.02
C GLU A 461 11.59 23.14 -0.19
N ILE A 462 12.15 22.44 0.80
CA ILE A 462 13.22 22.94 1.69
C ILE A 462 14.38 21.96 1.73
N TRP A 463 15.58 22.42 1.39
CA TRP A 463 16.81 21.61 1.39
C TRP A 463 17.99 22.38 1.96
N ASN A 464 19.04 21.67 2.40
CA ASN A 464 20.33 22.31 2.60
C ASN A 464 20.97 22.53 1.23
N ALA A 465 21.15 23.79 0.84
CA ALA A 465 21.85 24.18 -0.40
C ALA A 465 23.37 24.06 -0.26
N ILE A 466 23.90 24.26 0.95
CA ILE A 466 25.32 24.11 1.30
C ILE A 466 25.44 23.51 2.70
N GLY A 467 26.58 22.90 3.00
CA GLY A 467 26.90 22.35 4.32
C GLY A 467 27.19 20.85 4.30
N ASN A 468 27.57 20.29 5.44
CA ASN A 468 27.86 18.85 5.59
C ASN A 468 27.11 18.18 6.77
N GLY A 469 26.42 18.95 7.61
CA GLY A 469 25.50 18.42 8.62
C GLY A 469 24.04 18.43 8.15
N THR A 470 23.17 17.76 8.90
CA THR A 470 21.71 17.87 8.72
C THR A 470 21.19 19.19 9.28
N GLY A 471 20.10 19.68 8.70
CA GLY A 471 19.31 20.78 9.27
C GLY A 471 18.02 20.29 9.90
N THR A 472 17.28 21.19 10.51
CA THR A 472 15.94 20.98 11.08
C THR A 472 15.04 22.12 10.64
N VAL A 473 13.76 21.82 10.39
CA VAL A 473 12.70 22.80 10.12
C VAL A 473 11.56 22.57 11.10
N GLY A 474 11.11 23.63 11.78
CA GLY A 474 9.93 23.62 12.64
C GLY A 474 8.64 23.50 11.83
N VAL A 475 7.72 22.62 12.24
CA VAL A 475 6.45 22.33 11.55
C VAL A 475 5.30 22.28 12.56
N GLY A 476 4.07 22.12 12.07
CA GLY A 476 2.85 22.05 12.88
C GLY A 476 2.21 23.41 13.05
N ASN A 477 2.67 24.19 14.04
CA ASN A 477 2.23 25.57 14.29
C ASN A 477 3.38 26.61 14.22
N GLN A 478 4.54 26.21 13.69
CA GLN A 478 5.73 27.06 13.58
C GLN A 478 5.84 27.71 12.19
N SER A 479 6.37 26.97 11.21
CA SER A 479 6.63 27.53 9.87
C SER A 479 5.36 27.68 9.03
N VAL A 480 5.28 28.76 8.26
CA VAL A 480 4.17 29.09 7.37
C VAL A 480 4.65 29.60 6.01
N VAL A 481 3.84 29.38 4.97
CA VAL A 481 3.87 30.11 3.70
C VAL A 481 2.57 30.90 3.56
N HIS A 482 2.65 32.14 3.11
CA HIS A 482 1.50 32.94 2.72
C HIS A 482 1.51 33.06 1.19
N ILE A 483 0.50 32.46 0.55
CA ILE A 483 0.35 32.42 -0.90
C ILE A 483 -0.41 33.68 -1.37
N PRO A 484 -0.10 34.27 -2.54
CA PRO A 484 -0.74 35.50 -3.02
C PRO A 484 -2.11 35.24 -3.67
N TYR A 485 -3.05 34.71 -2.88
CA TYR A 485 -4.34 34.26 -3.37
C TYR A 485 -5.48 34.50 -2.37
N GLY A 486 -6.56 35.13 -2.83
CA GLY A 486 -7.81 35.40 -2.08
C GLY A 486 -8.92 34.42 -2.43
#